data_AF-K0KDB0-F1
#
_entry.id   AF-K0KDB0-F1
#
_cell.length_a   1.000
_cell.length_b   1.000
_cell.length_c   1.000
_cell.angle_alpha   90.00
_cell.angle_beta   90.00
_cell.angle_gamma   90.00
#
_symmetry.space_group_name_H-M   'P 1'
#
loop_
_entity.id
_entity.type
_entity.pdbx_description
1 polymer ?
#
loop_
_entity_poly.entity_id
_entity_poly.type
_entity_poly.pdbx_seq_one_letter_code
_entity_poly.pdbx_strand_id
1 'polypeptide(L)'
;MPDSPSDFEVGATINQQPRPRILIYGFGNSEGENNDEPLPEFIRPIFTLAPTVVRVTSLSQVRTTEWDVLVTDQPLFHKISNGFGSTTYKPISPHLCVLYITNTFSDQDTIEQRPDWRQKILFRQGHVSQEFTRIRNLPAPIAELVHEQLEPVFKRRVSHQKFEAAQSIWASGPDFTSPSRSRKEYHEVVIQPFSITPSGAILAGRYARSESSETWLLPSDTPDLSQWFSAALTEWQKLAPERFPALPDWTTRQEWSTAAERYLRKQVDDLKLRRASILRQLEAEEGQLKKSLLAAKEAADAYERALLTEQDDPLKRAVAKALSDLGFAVTDSDATAASDDHLEDLQVRDSRDPNWIALVEVKGYGRGAKTEALTQFIRFTTRFMHAQKRTPDALWYIVNQFRGKDPSARQQALHGKAVDVAAFGSGGGLVIDTVELFRLVISVQEGVISRDQAREALRKATGRFLTGFPAPEDRP
;
A
#
# COMPACT_ATOMS: atom_id res chain seq x y z
N MET A 1 -2.55 28.90 12.10
CA MET A 1 -1.91 27.74 12.75
C MET A 1 -2.93 26.62 12.66
N PRO A 2 -2.89 25.74 11.64
CA PRO A 2 -3.81 24.62 11.57
C PRO A 2 -3.39 23.54 12.57
N ASP A 3 -4.40 22.84 13.09
CA ASP A 3 -4.33 21.82 14.11
C ASP A 3 -3.38 20.65 13.76
N SER A 4 -2.76 20.11 14.81
CA SER A 4 -1.79 19.02 14.74
C SER A 4 -2.40 17.77 14.08
N PRO A 5 -1.77 17.21 13.03
CA PRO A 5 -2.19 15.94 12.46
C PRO A 5 -1.54 14.79 13.25
N SER A 6 -2.20 14.20 14.25
CA SER A 6 -1.69 12.96 14.84
C SER A 6 -2.70 12.05 15.55
N ASP A 7 -3.92 11.90 15.03
CA ASP A 7 -4.86 10.87 15.49
C ASP A 7 -5.02 9.73 14.46
N PHE A 8 -3.93 9.37 13.78
CA PHE A 8 -3.91 8.15 12.98
C PHE A 8 -3.28 7.03 13.80
N GLU A 9 -4.10 6.10 14.28
CA GLU A 9 -3.61 4.83 14.81
C GLU A 9 -2.86 4.09 13.70
N VAL A 10 -1.59 3.78 13.95
CA VAL A 10 -0.76 3.03 13.00
C VAL A 10 -1.33 1.61 12.90
N GLY A 11 -1.96 1.31 11.77
CA GLY A 11 -2.54 -0.01 11.49
C GLY A 11 -1.49 -1.13 11.44
N ALA A 12 -1.96 -2.38 11.53
CA ALA A 12 -1.09 -3.56 11.47
C ALA A 12 -0.25 -3.59 10.18
N THR A 13 1.04 -3.89 10.31
CA THR A 13 1.91 -4.07 9.14
C THR A 13 1.45 -5.28 8.33
N ILE A 14 1.05 -5.06 7.09
CA ILE A 14 0.65 -6.10 6.15
C ILE A 14 1.92 -6.74 5.55
N ASN A 15 1.88 -8.03 5.23
CA ASN A 15 2.96 -8.77 4.54
C ASN A 15 4.27 -8.92 5.33
N GLN A 16 4.19 -9.16 6.64
CA GLN A 16 5.39 -9.49 7.42
C GLN A 16 5.91 -10.89 7.08
N GLN A 17 7.16 -10.97 6.62
CA GLN A 17 7.87 -12.23 6.46
C GLN A 17 8.16 -12.88 7.84
N PRO A 18 8.20 -14.22 7.92
CA PRO A 18 8.57 -14.92 9.15
C PRO A 18 9.95 -14.50 9.69
N ARG A 19 10.04 -14.33 11.01
CA ARG A 19 11.30 -13.98 11.71
C ARG A 19 12.04 -15.23 12.22
N PRO A 20 13.37 -15.18 12.42
CA PRO A 20 14.25 -14.05 12.09
C PRO A 20 14.48 -13.95 10.58
N ARG A 21 14.56 -12.71 10.07
CA ARG A 21 14.88 -12.42 8.67
C ARG A 21 16.37 -12.18 8.53
N ILE A 22 17.06 -12.98 7.72
CA ILE A 22 18.52 -12.97 7.57
C ILE A 22 18.94 -12.42 6.20
N LEU A 23 19.82 -11.42 6.23
CA LEU A 23 20.59 -10.99 5.06
C LEU A 23 21.94 -11.68 5.02
N ILE A 24 22.34 -12.14 3.84
CA ILE A 24 23.70 -12.57 3.53
C ILE A 24 24.28 -11.58 2.53
N TYR A 25 25.40 -10.95 2.86
CA TYR A 25 26.06 -9.94 2.05
C TYR A 25 27.57 -10.23 1.97
N GLY A 26 28.17 -10.16 0.78
CA GLY A 26 29.59 -10.46 0.57
C GLY A 26 29.88 -11.93 0.22
N PHE A 27 31.06 -12.41 0.63
CA PHE A 27 31.58 -13.78 0.39
C PHE A 27 31.85 -14.14 -1.08
N GLY A 28 32.17 -13.17 -1.92
CA GLY A 28 32.54 -13.37 -3.33
C GLY A 28 33.83 -12.62 -3.71
N ASN A 29 34.39 -12.94 -4.88
CA ASN A 29 35.52 -12.18 -5.42
C ASN A 29 35.08 -10.73 -5.72
N SER A 30 35.97 -9.78 -5.43
CA SER A 30 35.84 -8.31 -5.40
C SER A 30 34.70 -7.62 -6.19
N GLU A 31 34.20 -6.50 -5.64
CA GLU A 31 33.24 -5.56 -6.23
C GLU A 31 33.38 -5.43 -7.77
N GLY A 32 32.47 -6.08 -8.53
CA GLY A 32 32.34 -5.87 -9.98
C GLY A 32 32.26 -7.12 -10.85
N GLU A 33 32.51 -8.32 -10.32
CA GLU A 33 32.38 -9.57 -11.10
C GLU A 33 31.01 -10.24 -10.90
N ASN A 34 30.52 -10.91 -11.94
CA ASN A 34 29.13 -11.36 -12.09
C ASN A 34 28.60 -12.15 -10.87
N ASN A 35 27.35 -11.86 -10.50
CA ASN A 35 26.58 -12.44 -9.38
C ASN A 35 26.32 -13.96 -9.48
N ASP A 36 26.86 -14.62 -10.50
CA ASP A 36 26.67 -16.05 -10.75
C ASP A 36 27.67 -16.91 -9.96
N GLU A 37 28.65 -16.30 -9.27
CA GLU A 37 29.52 -17.08 -8.39
C GLU A 37 28.70 -17.67 -7.21
N PRO A 38 28.76 -19.00 -7.03
CA PRO A 38 28.06 -19.68 -5.95
C PRO A 38 28.61 -19.20 -4.60
N LEU A 39 27.72 -19.01 -3.62
CA LEU A 39 28.15 -18.76 -2.24
C LEU A 39 29.08 -19.89 -1.78
N PRO A 40 30.11 -19.58 -0.97
CA PRO A 40 30.95 -20.59 -0.37
C PRO A 40 30.13 -21.66 0.35
N GLU A 41 30.53 -22.92 0.21
CA GLU A 41 29.80 -24.06 0.79
C GLU A 41 29.55 -23.90 2.29
N PHE A 42 30.46 -23.23 3.02
CA PHE A 42 30.33 -23.02 4.47
C PHE A 42 29.18 -22.06 4.87
N ILE A 43 28.67 -21.23 3.94
CA ILE A 43 27.53 -20.33 4.19
C ILE A 43 26.20 -21.06 3.99
N ARG A 44 26.15 -22.06 3.10
CA ARG A 44 24.91 -22.75 2.71
C ARG A 44 24.09 -23.30 3.88
N PRO A 45 24.68 -23.88 4.95
CA PRO A 45 23.90 -24.35 6.09
C PRO A 45 23.01 -23.28 6.72
N ILE A 46 23.38 -22.00 6.67
CA ILE A 46 22.60 -20.89 7.25
C ILE A 46 21.22 -20.75 6.60
N PHE A 47 21.08 -21.09 5.31
CA PHE A 47 19.79 -21.04 4.62
C PHE A 47 18.74 -21.99 5.22
N THR A 48 19.18 -23.01 5.96
CA THR A 48 18.29 -23.99 6.60
C THR A 48 17.91 -23.62 8.03
N LEU A 49 18.59 -22.64 8.64
CA LEU A 49 18.44 -22.29 10.06
C LEU A 49 17.33 -21.27 10.33
N ALA A 50 16.83 -20.59 9.31
CA ALA A 50 15.79 -19.58 9.46
C ALA A 50 14.76 -19.62 8.32
N PRO A 51 13.52 -19.20 8.59
CA PRO A 51 12.45 -19.27 7.60
C PRO A 51 12.57 -18.23 6.47
N THR A 52 13.42 -17.20 6.64
CA THR A 52 13.60 -16.15 5.65
C THR A 52 15.08 -15.76 5.58
N VAL A 53 15.73 -16.19 4.50
CA VAL A 53 17.14 -15.91 4.22
C VAL A 53 17.26 -15.37 2.80
N VAL A 54 17.89 -14.21 2.63
CA VAL A 54 18.09 -13.58 1.33
C VAL A 54 19.55 -13.19 1.17
N ARG A 55 20.16 -13.62 0.06
CA ARG A 55 21.45 -13.11 -0.40
C ARG A 55 21.23 -11.79 -1.13
N VAL A 56 21.99 -10.77 -0.78
CA VAL A 56 22.01 -9.48 -1.47
C VAL A 56 23.42 -9.18 -1.95
N THR A 57 23.53 -8.51 -3.09
CA THR A 57 24.84 -8.14 -3.66
C THR A 57 25.25 -6.74 -3.25
N SER A 58 24.27 -5.94 -2.81
CA SER A 58 24.49 -4.68 -2.12
C SER A 58 23.42 -4.51 -1.06
N LEU A 59 23.82 -4.04 0.11
CA LEU A 59 22.88 -3.65 1.16
C LEU A 59 21.95 -2.51 0.73
N SER A 60 22.25 -1.77 -0.36
CA SER A 60 21.34 -0.74 -0.91
C SER A 60 20.11 -1.32 -1.60
N GLN A 61 20.11 -2.61 -1.95
CA GLN A 61 18.98 -3.29 -2.59
C GLN A 61 17.82 -3.56 -1.63
N VAL A 62 18.07 -3.47 -0.32
CA VAL A 62 17.11 -3.81 0.72
C VAL A 62 17.04 -2.70 1.75
N ARG A 63 15.87 -2.54 2.35
CA ARG A 63 15.72 -1.68 3.51
C ARG A 63 16.21 -2.44 4.74
N THR A 64 17.45 -2.21 5.16
CA THR A 64 18.07 -2.93 6.29
C THR A 64 17.29 -2.85 7.61
N THR A 65 16.36 -1.89 7.75
CA THR A 65 15.47 -1.80 8.92
C THR A 65 14.38 -2.86 8.99
N GLU A 66 14.17 -3.60 7.90
CA GLU A 66 13.22 -4.70 7.80
C GLU A 66 13.87 -6.06 8.05
N TRP A 67 15.12 -6.09 8.51
CA TRP A 67 15.87 -7.33 8.69
C TRP A 67 16.28 -7.48 10.15
N ASP A 68 16.51 -8.73 10.55
CA ASP A 68 16.87 -9.03 11.94
C ASP A 68 18.36 -9.32 12.08
N VAL A 69 18.94 -9.99 11.08
CA VAL A 69 20.33 -10.46 11.09
C VAL A 69 21.04 -10.10 9.79
N LEU A 70 22.33 -9.78 9.89
CA LEU A 70 23.25 -9.68 8.76
C LEU A 70 24.42 -10.66 8.97
N VAL A 71 24.65 -11.54 8.00
CA VAL A 71 25.85 -12.38 7.91
C VAL A 71 26.72 -11.81 6.79
N THR A 72 27.96 -11.42 7.10
CA THR A 72 28.79 -10.66 6.16
C THR A 72 30.28 -10.80 6.41
N ASP A 73 31.08 -10.68 5.35
CA ASP A 73 32.52 -10.44 5.41
C ASP A 73 32.93 -9.00 5.05
N GLN A 74 31.94 -8.19 4.65
CA GLN A 74 32.10 -6.80 4.27
C GLN A 74 31.94 -5.83 5.45
N PRO A 75 32.52 -4.62 5.35
CA PRO A 75 32.29 -3.55 6.30
C PRO A 75 30.80 -3.19 6.52
N LEU A 76 30.48 -2.79 7.74
CA LEU A 76 29.12 -2.46 8.22
C LEU A 76 28.73 -1.01 7.90
N PHE A 77 29.11 -0.51 6.74
CA PHE A 77 28.76 0.80 6.22
C PHE A 77 28.66 0.80 4.70
N HIS A 78 27.79 1.64 4.15
CA HIS A 78 27.67 1.86 2.71
C HIS A 78 28.63 2.92 2.26
N LYS A 79 29.38 2.62 1.20
CA LYS A 79 30.14 3.62 0.45
C LYS A 79 29.21 4.28 -0.57
N ILE A 80 28.84 5.53 -0.35
CA ILE A 80 28.03 6.32 -1.30
C ILE A 80 28.97 7.27 -2.02
N SER A 81 29.19 7.02 -3.31
CA SER A 81 29.94 7.93 -4.17
C SER A 81 29.00 9.03 -4.64
N ASN A 82 29.24 10.25 -4.17
CA ASN A 82 28.55 11.43 -4.66
C ASN A 82 29.40 11.87 -5.85
N GLY A 83 28.88 11.89 -7.09
CA GLY A 83 29.61 12.08 -8.36
C GLY A 83 30.57 13.29 -8.50
N PHE A 84 30.79 14.04 -7.42
CA PHE A 84 31.81 15.07 -7.20
C PHE A 84 33.09 14.54 -6.51
N GLY A 85 33.33 13.23 -6.49
CA GLY A 85 34.52 12.64 -5.87
C GLY A 85 34.49 12.57 -4.33
N SER A 86 33.37 12.93 -3.71
CA SER A 86 33.17 12.76 -2.26
C SER A 86 32.53 11.40 -1.97
N THR A 87 33.17 10.63 -1.10
CA THR A 87 32.63 9.37 -0.60
C THR A 87 32.01 9.61 0.77
N THR A 88 30.70 9.40 0.89
CA THR A 88 30.02 9.39 2.20
C THR A 88 29.81 7.97 2.68
N TYR A 89 30.00 7.75 3.98
CA TYR A 89 29.82 6.46 4.61
C TYR A 89 28.54 6.46 5.42
N LYS A 90 27.59 5.58 5.08
CA LYS A 90 26.34 5.44 5.82
C LYS A 90 26.38 4.16 6.67
N PRO A 91 26.36 4.22 8.00
CA PRO A 91 26.36 3.03 8.83
C PRO A 91 25.09 2.19 8.58
N ILE A 92 25.21 0.87 8.69
CA ILE A 92 24.03 -0.01 8.62
C ILE A 92 23.14 0.18 9.85
N SER A 93 21.89 -0.28 9.76
CA SER A 93 20.90 -0.13 10.83
C SER A 93 21.40 -0.66 12.18
N PRO A 94 21.26 0.10 13.28
CA PRO A 94 21.91 -0.21 14.55
C PRO A 94 21.30 -1.41 15.26
N HIS A 95 20.05 -1.77 14.97
CA HIS A 95 19.36 -2.91 15.58
C HIS A 95 19.73 -4.26 14.98
N LEU A 96 20.39 -4.32 13.81
CA LEU A 96 20.76 -5.61 13.22
C LEU A 96 21.71 -6.36 14.15
N CYS A 97 21.42 -7.63 14.42
CA CYS A 97 22.46 -8.52 14.95
C CYS A 97 23.36 -8.93 13.78
N VAL A 98 24.66 -9.02 14.01
CA VAL A 98 25.62 -9.24 12.93
C VAL A 98 26.50 -10.43 13.25
N LEU A 99 26.65 -11.35 12.30
CA LEU A 99 27.73 -12.32 12.29
C LEU A 99 28.76 -11.88 11.25
N TYR A 100 29.84 -11.28 11.72
CA TYR A 100 30.95 -10.81 10.89
C TYR A 100 32.04 -11.86 10.82
N ILE A 101 32.45 -12.18 9.59
CA ILE A 101 33.49 -13.16 9.30
C ILE A 101 34.61 -12.39 8.60
N THR A 102 35.85 -12.49 9.06
CA THR A 102 36.94 -11.74 8.43
C THR A 102 37.10 -12.11 6.96
N ASN A 103 37.52 -11.13 6.17
CA ASN A 103 37.96 -11.35 4.82
C ASN A 103 39.48 -11.65 4.81
N THR A 104 39.94 -12.57 3.97
CA THR A 104 41.36 -12.89 3.79
C THR A 104 42.09 -11.91 2.87
N PHE A 105 41.38 -11.09 2.09
CA PHE A 105 41.97 -10.24 1.04
C PHE A 105 42.59 -8.93 1.52
N SER A 106 42.39 -8.52 2.78
CA SER A 106 42.96 -7.27 3.31
C SER A 106 43.77 -7.49 4.58
N ASP A 107 44.92 -6.81 4.68
CA ASP A 107 45.78 -6.83 5.87
C ASP A 107 45.13 -6.12 7.07
N GLN A 108 44.24 -5.16 6.79
CA GLN A 108 43.47 -4.44 7.78
C GLN A 108 42.21 -3.89 7.12
N ASP A 109 41.08 -3.99 7.82
CA ASP A 109 39.85 -3.30 7.40
C ASP A 109 39.04 -2.79 8.59
N THR A 110 38.32 -1.69 8.38
CA THR A 110 37.37 -1.15 9.35
C THR A 110 36.06 -1.91 9.23
N ILE A 111 35.66 -2.61 10.29
CA ILE A 111 34.43 -3.40 10.33
C ILE A 111 33.24 -2.48 10.56
N GLU A 112 33.28 -1.67 11.62
CA GLU A 112 32.18 -0.76 11.94
C GLU A 112 32.72 0.53 12.54
N GLN A 113 32.07 1.62 12.15
CA GLN A 113 32.31 2.93 12.72
C GLN A 113 31.00 3.68 12.75
N ARG A 114 30.74 4.39 13.86
CA ARG A 114 29.53 5.19 14.01
C ARG A 114 29.82 6.62 14.45
N PRO A 115 28.94 7.58 14.10
CA PRO A 115 29.10 8.97 14.49
C PRO A 115 29.10 9.22 16.01
N ASP A 116 28.44 8.34 16.76
CA ASP A 116 28.28 8.40 18.22
C ASP A 116 29.37 7.62 18.98
N TRP A 117 30.33 7.00 18.28
CA TRP A 117 31.39 6.20 18.89
C TRP A 117 32.73 6.96 18.93
N ARG A 118 33.46 6.82 20.05
CA ARG A 118 34.87 7.27 20.12
C ARG A 118 35.82 6.40 19.32
N GLN A 119 35.44 5.13 19.13
CA GLN A 119 36.26 4.10 18.53
C GLN A 119 35.61 3.55 17.27
N LYS A 120 36.44 3.03 16.38
CA LYS A 120 36.03 2.15 15.30
C LYS A 120 36.47 0.73 15.63
N ILE A 121 35.68 -0.23 15.18
CA ILE A 121 36.03 -1.64 15.23
C ILE A 121 36.73 -2.00 13.92
N LEU A 122 37.89 -2.64 14.01
CA LEU A 122 38.66 -3.06 12.86
C LEU A 122 39.30 -4.42 13.12
N PHE A 123 39.71 -5.10 12.05
CA PHE A 123 40.61 -6.24 12.17
C PHE A 123 41.98 -5.93 11.57
N ARG A 124 43.02 -6.63 12.03
CA ARG A 124 44.36 -6.63 11.45
C ARG A 124 44.91 -8.04 11.33
N GLN A 125 45.58 -8.33 10.21
CA GLN A 125 46.37 -9.54 10.03
C GLN A 125 47.78 -9.38 10.62
N GLY A 126 48.53 -10.47 10.67
CA GLY A 126 49.96 -10.43 11.02
C GLY A 126 50.27 -10.54 12.52
N HIS A 127 49.27 -10.77 13.38
CA HIS A 127 49.53 -10.91 14.81
C HIS A 127 50.14 -12.28 15.11
N VAL A 128 51.42 -12.32 15.47
CA VAL A 128 52.14 -13.59 15.73
C VAL A 128 51.97 -14.02 17.18
N SER A 129 51.45 -15.23 17.39
CA SER A 129 51.36 -15.85 18.71
C SER A 129 51.19 -17.36 18.61
N GLN A 130 51.77 -18.11 19.54
CA GLN A 130 51.61 -19.58 19.62
C GLN A 130 50.81 -20.01 20.85
N GLU A 131 50.48 -19.06 21.73
CA GLU A 131 49.78 -19.30 22.98
C GLU A 131 48.46 -18.53 22.99
N PHE A 132 47.45 -19.11 23.66
CA PHE A 132 46.10 -18.55 23.73
C PHE A 132 45.54 -18.74 25.13
N THR A 133 44.76 -17.77 25.59
CA THR A 133 44.14 -17.79 26.92
C THR A 133 42.64 -18.01 26.77
N ARG A 134 42.13 -19.04 27.45
CA ARG A 134 40.68 -19.27 27.55
C ARG A 134 40.02 -18.19 28.39
N ILE A 135 38.94 -17.63 27.88
CA ILE A 135 38.11 -16.69 28.63
C ILE A 135 37.28 -17.47 29.65
N ARG A 136 37.40 -17.07 30.92
CA ARG A 136 36.58 -17.60 32.01
C ARG A 136 35.19 -16.96 31.93
N ASN A 137 34.13 -17.73 32.20
CA ASN A 137 32.73 -17.28 32.21
C ASN A 137 32.08 -17.03 30.84
N LEU A 138 32.54 -17.68 29.78
CA LEU A 138 31.73 -17.76 28.56
C LEU A 138 30.48 -18.62 28.80
N PRO A 139 29.34 -18.32 28.16
CA PRO A 139 28.20 -19.24 28.09
C PRO A 139 28.66 -20.61 27.62
N ALA A 140 28.17 -21.69 28.26
CA ALA A 140 28.65 -23.05 28.01
C ALA A 140 28.67 -23.44 26.51
N PRO A 141 27.64 -23.15 25.69
CA PRO A 141 27.69 -23.46 24.25
C PRO A 141 28.81 -22.71 23.52
N ILE A 142 29.08 -21.46 23.88
CA ILE A 142 30.16 -20.68 23.26
C ILE A 142 31.52 -21.21 23.71
N ALA A 143 31.68 -21.54 25.00
CA ALA A 143 32.91 -22.10 25.54
C ALA A 143 33.30 -23.43 24.85
N GLU A 144 32.31 -24.27 24.59
CA GLU A 144 32.45 -25.53 23.86
C GLU A 144 32.86 -25.28 22.40
N LEU A 145 32.17 -24.39 21.68
CA LEU A 145 32.53 -24.03 20.31
C LEU A 145 33.95 -23.42 20.20
N VAL A 146 34.35 -22.57 21.14
CA VAL A 146 35.72 -22.04 21.20
C VAL A 146 36.72 -23.19 21.35
N HIS A 147 36.48 -24.10 22.29
CA HIS A 147 37.37 -25.21 22.57
C HIS A 147 37.49 -26.19 21.41
N GLU A 148 36.36 -26.60 20.84
CA GLU A 148 36.30 -27.64 19.81
C GLU A 148 36.66 -27.14 18.42
N GLN A 149 36.35 -25.88 18.11
CA GLN A 149 36.45 -25.38 16.73
C GLN A 149 37.55 -24.32 16.55
N LEU A 150 37.61 -23.32 17.43
CA LEU A 150 38.57 -22.22 17.27
C LEU A 150 39.98 -22.56 17.79
N GLU A 151 40.11 -23.24 18.92
CA GLU A 151 41.44 -23.61 19.44
C GLU A 151 42.27 -24.46 18.48
N PRO A 152 41.74 -25.52 17.83
CA PRO A 152 42.51 -26.29 16.86
C PRO A 152 42.93 -25.47 15.64
N VAL A 153 42.10 -24.50 15.25
CA VAL A 153 42.42 -23.57 14.17
C VAL A 153 43.56 -22.64 14.59
N PHE A 154 43.48 -22.01 15.76
CA PHE A 154 44.53 -21.12 16.25
C PHE A 154 45.87 -21.84 16.47
N LYS A 155 45.86 -23.06 17.01
CA LYS A 155 47.09 -23.85 17.21
C LYS A 155 47.85 -24.16 15.90
N ARG A 156 47.15 -24.21 14.77
CA ARG A 156 47.77 -24.48 13.45
C ARG A 156 48.39 -23.24 12.82
N ARG A 157 48.08 -22.04 13.32
CA ARG A 157 48.57 -20.78 12.74
C ARG A 157 49.74 -20.22 13.52
N VAL A 158 50.68 -19.64 12.78
CA VAL A 158 51.75 -18.80 13.34
C VAL A 158 51.33 -17.33 13.37
N SER A 159 50.53 -16.91 12.40
CA SER A 159 50.03 -15.54 12.24
C SER A 159 48.51 -15.53 12.30
N HIS A 160 47.95 -14.58 13.05
CA HIS A 160 46.53 -14.47 13.36
C HIS A 160 45.93 -13.16 12.88
N GLN A 161 44.63 -13.20 12.65
CA GLN A 161 43.80 -12.01 12.60
C GLN A 161 43.42 -11.62 14.02
N LYS A 162 43.57 -10.35 14.36
CA LYS A 162 43.09 -9.79 15.62
C LYS A 162 42.04 -8.70 15.38
N PHE A 163 41.11 -8.59 16.31
CA PHE A 163 40.11 -7.53 16.37
C PHE A 163 40.51 -6.50 17.42
N GLU A 164 40.30 -5.22 17.12
CA GLU A 164 40.58 -4.14 18.07
C GLU A 164 39.60 -2.96 17.92
N ALA A 165 39.34 -2.30 19.05
CA ALA A 165 38.63 -1.03 19.11
C ALA A 165 39.66 0.11 19.09
N ALA A 166 39.89 0.71 17.93
CA ALA A 166 40.88 1.77 17.72
C ALA A 166 40.22 3.15 17.72
N GLN A 167 40.96 4.20 18.11
CA GLN A 167 40.43 5.57 18.07
C GLN A 167 39.95 5.97 16.67
N SER A 168 38.79 6.63 16.61
CA SER A 168 38.15 7.11 15.39
C SER A 168 38.69 8.49 15.02
N ILE A 169 39.23 8.65 13.80
CA ILE A 169 39.71 9.95 13.27
C ILE A 169 38.56 10.97 13.17
N TRP A 170 37.31 10.51 13.08
CA TRP A 170 36.12 11.36 12.98
C TRP A 170 35.80 12.05 14.31
N ALA A 171 36.28 11.51 15.44
CA ALA A 171 36.23 12.18 16.73
C ALA A 171 37.34 13.25 16.89
N SER A 172 38.22 13.42 15.89
CA SER A 172 39.42 14.26 15.95
C SER A 172 39.53 15.29 14.81
N GLY A 173 38.47 15.49 14.02
CA GLY A 173 38.47 16.45 12.92
C GLY A 173 38.67 17.91 13.38
N PRO A 174 39.27 18.79 12.54
CA PRO A 174 39.66 20.15 12.93
C PRO A 174 38.50 21.13 13.21
N ASP A 175 37.24 20.74 12.97
CA ASP A 175 36.03 21.53 13.27
C ASP A 175 35.64 21.57 14.77
N PHE A 176 36.48 21.00 15.65
CA PHE A 176 36.27 20.97 17.10
C PHE A 176 36.50 22.32 17.83
N THR A 177 36.78 23.41 17.11
CA THR A 177 36.97 24.75 17.71
C THR A 177 35.69 25.57 17.86
N SER A 178 34.53 25.08 17.40
CA SER A 178 33.27 25.82 17.54
C SER A 178 32.68 25.68 18.96
N PRO A 179 32.64 26.73 19.79
CA PRO A 179 32.37 26.62 21.24
C PRO A 179 30.90 26.33 21.62
N SER A 180 30.01 26.11 20.65
CA SER A 180 28.55 26.14 20.88
C SER A 180 27.82 24.80 20.68
N ARG A 181 28.53 23.68 20.48
CA ARG A 181 27.89 22.35 20.43
C ARG A 181 28.06 21.66 21.78
N SER A 182 26.93 21.36 22.42
CA SER A 182 26.83 20.54 23.62
C SER A 182 27.79 19.34 23.51
N ARG A 183 28.52 19.09 24.61
CA ARG A 183 29.47 17.98 24.77
C ARG A 183 28.72 16.68 24.49
N LYS A 184 28.71 16.21 23.24
CA LYS A 184 28.12 14.92 22.89
C LYS A 184 28.89 13.87 23.66
N GLU A 185 28.19 13.15 24.54
CA GLU A 185 28.73 11.96 25.17
C GLU A 185 28.89 10.92 24.07
N TYR A 186 30.13 10.51 23.85
CA TYR A 186 30.46 9.47 22.88
C TYR A 186 30.57 8.14 23.63
N HIS A 187 30.05 7.08 23.02
CA HIS A 187 30.11 5.74 23.58
C HIS A 187 31.47 5.10 23.29
N GLU A 188 32.05 4.46 24.31
CA GLU A 188 33.20 3.58 24.17
C GLU A 188 32.72 2.17 23.84
N VAL A 189 33.35 1.54 22.86
CA VAL A 189 32.94 0.21 22.40
C VAL A 189 33.95 -0.81 22.91
N VAL A 190 33.45 -1.76 23.70
CA VAL A 190 34.26 -2.82 24.29
C VAL A 190 33.98 -4.13 23.57
N ILE A 191 35.02 -4.74 23.01
CA ILE A 191 34.95 -6.08 22.45
C ILE A 191 35.10 -7.07 23.61
N GLN A 192 34.06 -7.85 23.87
CA GLN A 192 34.09 -8.99 24.77
C GLN A 192 34.73 -10.18 24.05
N PRO A 193 35.88 -10.68 24.51
CA PRO A 193 36.57 -11.75 23.81
C PRO A 193 35.89 -13.10 24.01
N PHE A 194 35.92 -13.93 22.96
CA PHE A 194 35.76 -15.38 23.04
C PHE A 194 37.12 -16.07 23.19
N SER A 195 38.17 -15.51 22.57
CA SER A 195 39.54 -15.99 22.67
C SER A 195 40.54 -14.83 22.57
N ILE A 196 41.62 -14.90 23.34
CA ILE A 196 42.71 -13.89 23.34
C ILE A 196 44.09 -14.57 23.33
N THR A 197 45.11 -13.83 22.92
CA THR A 197 46.52 -14.18 23.17
C THR A 197 46.97 -13.72 24.57
N PRO A 198 48.12 -14.19 25.09
CA PRO A 198 48.70 -13.67 26.34
C PRO A 198 48.97 -12.17 26.33
N SER A 199 49.23 -11.59 25.16
CA SER A 199 49.40 -10.14 24.98
C SER A 199 48.08 -9.36 24.97
N GLY A 200 46.94 -10.04 25.16
CA GLY A 200 45.60 -9.43 25.15
C GLY A 200 45.02 -9.16 23.76
N ALA A 201 45.60 -9.68 22.69
CA ALA A 201 45.03 -9.51 21.36
C ALA A 201 43.79 -10.39 21.20
N ILE A 202 42.67 -9.81 20.75
CA ILE A 202 41.38 -10.51 20.63
C ILE A 202 41.32 -11.22 19.29
N LEU A 203 41.16 -12.54 19.30
CA LEU A 203 41.14 -13.37 18.08
C LEU A 203 39.72 -13.71 17.60
N ALA A 204 38.75 -13.66 18.50
CA ALA A 204 37.32 -13.78 18.25
C ALA A 204 36.57 -13.14 19.41
N GLY A 205 35.37 -12.62 19.19
CA GLY A 205 34.60 -11.98 20.26
C GLY A 205 33.27 -11.41 19.81
N ARG A 206 32.67 -10.59 20.65
CA ARG A 206 31.44 -9.85 20.35
C ARG A 206 31.48 -8.44 20.91
N TYR A 207 30.68 -7.54 20.35
CA TYR A 207 30.45 -6.21 20.95
C TYR A 207 28.98 -5.79 20.78
N ALA A 208 28.50 -5.02 21.75
CA ALA A 208 27.16 -4.45 21.70
C ALA A 208 27.10 -3.34 20.64
N ARG A 209 26.10 -3.43 19.77
CA ARG A 209 25.78 -2.41 18.76
C ARG A 209 24.71 -1.45 19.23
N SER A 210 23.79 -1.94 20.05
CA SER A 210 22.73 -1.19 20.74
C SER A 210 22.29 -2.01 21.96
N GLU A 211 21.28 -1.55 22.69
CA GLU A 211 20.72 -2.30 23.82
C GLU A 211 20.11 -3.66 23.42
N SER A 212 19.71 -3.82 22.16
CA SER A 212 19.00 -5.01 21.67
C SER A 212 19.68 -5.71 20.49
N SER A 213 20.98 -5.45 20.29
CA SER A 213 21.72 -6.02 19.16
C SER A 213 23.22 -6.07 19.40
N GLU A 214 23.88 -7.09 18.85
CA GLU A 214 25.33 -7.27 18.95
C GLU A 214 25.94 -7.75 17.63
N THR A 215 27.25 -7.56 17.50
CA THR A 215 28.07 -8.15 16.42
C THR A 215 28.95 -9.23 17.00
N TRP A 216 28.95 -10.41 16.41
CA TRP A 216 29.94 -11.47 16.65
C TRP A 216 31.03 -11.38 15.58
N LEU A 217 32.27 -11.53 16.01
CA LEU A 217 33.49 -11.38 15.22
C LEU A 217 34.21 -12.73 15.16
N LEU A 218 34.24 -13.34 13.99
CA LEU A 218 34.83 -14.66 13.76
C LEU A 218 35.92 -14.61 12.66
N PRO A 219 36.98 -15.42 12.79
CA PRO A 219 37.94 -15.65 11.70
C PRO A 219 37.32 -16.30 10.46
N SER A 220 37.92 -16.06 9.29
CA SER A 220 37.47 -16.52 7.97
C SER A 220 37.40 -18.05 7.80
N ASP A 221 38.22 -18.75 8.55
CA ASP A 221 38.41 -20.20 8.58
C ASP A 221 37.81 -20.82 9.86
N THR A 222 36.81 -20.16 10.45
CA THR A 222 36.00 -20.72 11.54
C THR A 222 35.24 -21.96 11.02
N PRO A 223 35.45 -23.15 11.64
CA PRO A 223 34.73 -24.35 11.26
C PRO A 223 33.23 -24.22 11.58
N ASP A 224 32.40 -25.02 10.90
CA ASP A 224 30.96 -25.20 11.18
C ASP A 224 30.23 -23.91 11.62
N LEU A 225 30.20 -22.95 10.71
CA LEU A 225 29.56 -21.66 10.93
C LEU A 225 28.08 -21.77 11.34
N SER A 226 27.39 -22.84 10.93
CA SER A 226 26.01 -23.12 11.34
C SER A 226 25.85 -23.28 12.85
N GLN A 227 26.81 -23.92 13.52
CA GLN A 227 26.77 -24.08 14.97
C GLN A 227 27.01 -22.74 15.68
N TRP A 228 27.98 -21.96 15.21
CA TRP A 228 28.21 -20.59 15.68
C TRP A 228 26.99 -19.70 15.49
N PHE A 229 26.34 -19.78 14.33
CA PHE A 229 25.14 -19.03 14.03
C PHE A 229 23.98 -19.44 14.95
N SER A 230 23.81 -20.74 15.20
CA SER A 230 22.77 -21.25 16.11
C SER A 230 23.01 -20.81 17.57
N ALA A 231 24.27 -20.82 18.02
CA ALA A 231 24.64 -20.28 19.33
C ALA A 231 24.38 -18.77 19.40
N ALA A 232 24.69 -18.03 18.34
CA ALA A 232 24.42 -16.59 18.26
C ALA A 232 22.91 -16.29 18.32
N LEU A 233 22.08 -17.01 17.56
CA LEU A 233 20.62 -16.88 17.62
C LEU A 233 20.06 -17.13 19.03
N THR A 234 20.61 -18.11 19.75
CA THR A 234 20.21 -18.43 21.13
C THR A 234 20.52 -17.28 22.09
N GLU A 235 21.67 -16.62 21.92
CA GLU A 235 22.03 -15.45 22.71
C GLU A 235 21.22 -14.21 22.31
N TRP A 236 21.00 -14.00 21.01
CA TRP A 236 20.20 -12.89 20.50
C TRP A 236 18.72 -12.99 20.88
N GLN A 237 18.19 -14.21 21.06
CA GLN A 237 16.87 -14.42 21.64
C GLN A 237 16.77 -13.86 23.06
N LYS A 238 17.83 -13.96 23.87
CA LYS A 238 17.84 -13.38 25.22
C LYS A 238 17.85 -11.85 25.19
N LEU A 239 18.47 -11.26 24.15
CA LEU A 239 18.57 -9.82 23.97
C LEU A 239 17.31 -9.19 23.35
N ALA A 240 16.68 -9.87 22.40
CA ALA A 240 15.53 -9.37 21.62
C ALA A 240 14.53 -10.50 21.30
N PRO A 241 13.80 -11.02 22.31
CA PRO A 241 12.93 -12.19 22.16
C PRO A 241 11.80 -12.01 21.14
N GLU A 242 11.34 -10.78 20.93
CA GLU A 242 10.32 -10.44 19.94
C GLU A 242 10.80 -10.57 18.49
N ARG A 243 12.11 -10.48 18.26
CA ARG A 243 12.73 -10.58 16.92
C ARG A 243 13.25 -11.98 16.62
N PHE A 244 13.63 -12.70 17.66
CA PHE A 244 14.20 -14.03 17.57
C PHE A 244 13.27 -15.00 18.29
N PRO A 245 12.24 -15.54 17.60
CA PRO A 245 11.39 -16.56 18.20
C PRO A 245 12.22 -17.76 18.61
N ALA A 246 11.77 -18.48 19.65
CA ALA A 246 12.48 -19.63 20.18
C ALA A 246 12.84 -20.61 19.06
N LEU A 247 14.12 -20.96 19.00
CA LEU A 247 14.58 -22.00 18.09
C LEU A 247 13.80 -23.30 18.37
N PRO A 248 13.44 -24.08 17.34
CA PRO A 248 12.75 -25.34 17.52
C PRO A 248 13.60 -26.23 18.43
N ASP A 249 13.06 -26.59 19.60
CA ASP A 249 13.69 -27.53 20.52
C ASP A 249 13.99 -28.86 19.80
N TRP A 250 14.98 -29.63 20.26
CA TRP A 250 15.33 -30.91 19.63
C TRP A 250 14.13 -31.86 19.57
N THR A 251 13.21 -31.75 20.53
CA THR A 251 11.91 -32.45 20.57
C THR A 251 11.02 -32.17 19.36
N THR A 252 11.24 -31.05 18.68
CA THR A 252 10.49 -30.65 17.49
C THR A 252 11.16 -31.09 16.18
N ARG A 253 12.39 -31.61 16.20
CA ARG A 253 13.07 -32.10 14.99
C ARG A 253 12.44 -33.41 14.51
N GLN A 254 12.35 -33.59 13.19
CA GLN A 254 11.64 -34.71 12.58
C GLN A 254 12.29 -36.08 12.88
N GLU A 255 13.61 -36.09 13.03
CA GLU A 255 14.42 -37.27 13.37
C GLU A 255 14.15 -37.79 14.79
N TRP A 256 13.71 -36.91 15.70
CA TRP A 256 13.34 -37.25 17.08
C TRP A 256 11.83 -37.29 17.32
N SER A 257 11.01 -36.93 16.31
CA SER A 257 9.55 -36.96 16.41
C SER A 257 9.01 -38.40 16.40
N THR A 258 7.94 -38.64 17.14
CA THR A 258 7.19 -39.90 17.07
C THR A 258 6.37 -40.02 15.78
N ALA A 259 5.88 -41.22 15.47
CA ALA A 259 5.02 -41.44 14.30
C ALA A 259 3.71 -40.63 14.37
N ALA A 260 3.12 -40.50 15.55
CA ALA A 260 1.89 -39.73 15.77
C ALA A 260 2.12 -38.24 15.53
N GLU A 261 3.22 -37.68 16.04
CA GLU A 261 3.59 -36.28 15.83
C GLU A 261 3.83 -35.96 14.35
N ARG A 262 4.54 -36.85 13.62
CA ARG A 262 4.73 -36.68 12.17
C ARG A 262 3.40 -36.69 11.41
N TYR A 263 2.48 -37.58 11.77
CA TYR A 263 1.16 -37.67 11.15
C TYR A 263 0.33 -36.40 11.40
N LEU A 264 0.27 -35.93 12.65
CA LEU A 264 -0.45 -34.70 13.00
C LEU A 264 0.17 -33.46 12.35
N ARG A 265 1.50 -33.39 12.29
CA ARG A 265 2.19 -32.27 11.64
C ARG A 265 1.87 -32.20 10.14
N LYS A 266 1.84 -33.35 9.47
CA LYS A 266 1.37 -33.43 8.08
C LYS A 266 -0.06 -32.90 7.93
N GLN A 267 -0.99 -33.27 8.81
CA GLN A 267 -2.36 -32.75 8.77
C GLN A 267 -2.43 -31.23 8.97
N VAL A 268 -1.61 -30.69 9.88
CA VAL A 268 -1.51 -29.24 10.09
C VAL A 268 -0.98 -28.54 8.84
N ASP A 269 0.02 -29.11 8.17
CA ASP A 269 0.60 -28.53 6.96
C ASP A 269 -0.39 -28.61 5.78
N ASP A 270 -1.11 -29.73 5.63
CA ASP A 270 -2.21 -29.87 4.65
C ASP A 270 -3.31 -28.83 4.88
N LEU A 271 -3.68 -28.60 6.15
CA LEU A 271 -4.67 -27.57 6.52
C LEU A 271 -4.18 -26.15 6.21
N LYS A 272 -2.90 -25.85 6.45
CA LYS A 272 -2.28 -24.56 6.09
C LYS A 272 -2.32 -24.33 4.59
N LEU A 273 -1.98 -25.35 3.79
CA LEU A 273 -2.06 -25.27 2.33
C LEU A 273 -3.50 -25.02 1.85
N ARG A 274 -4.47 -25.75 2.42
CA ARG A 274 -5.89 -25.56 2.09
C ARG A 274 -6.36 -24.15 2.44
N ARG A 275 -6.01 -23.64 3.62
CA ARG A 275 -6.32 -22.26 4.04
C ARG A 275 -5.74 -21.23 3.07
N ALA A 276 -4.47 -21.39 2.68
CA ALA A 276 -3.81 -20.49 1.73
C ALA A 276 -4.45 -20.54 0.32
N SER A 277 -5.03 -21.67 -0.08
CA SER A 277 -5.78 -21.77 -1.34
C SER A 277 -7.12 -21.02 -1.28
N ILE A 278 -7.89 -21.22 -0.20
CA ILE A 278 -9.20 -20.56 -0.03
C ILE A 278 -9.04 -19.05 0.05
N LEU A 279 -8.05 -18.56 0.81
CA LEU A 279 -7.78 -17.12 0.90
C LEU A 279 -7.48 -16.50 -0.47
N ARG A 280 -6.64 -17.16 -1.29
CA ARG A 280 -6.37 -16.70 -2.66
C ARG A 280 -7.61 -16.66 -3.55
N GLN A 281 -8.53 -17.62 -3.41
CA GLN A 281 -9.78 -17.61 -4.16
C GLN A 281 -10.67 -16.44 -3.74
N LEU A 282 -10.84 -16.22 -2.44
CA LEU A 282 -11.63 -15.12 -1.90
C LEU A 282 -11.05 -13.75 -2.30
N GLU A 283 -9.73 -13.58 -2.26
CA GLU A 283 -9.06 -12.35 -2.72
C GLU A 283 -9.31 -12.09 -4.21
N ALA A 284 -9.28 -13.14 -5.03
CA ALA A 284 -9.58 -13.01 -6.47
C ALA A 284 -11.05 -12.65 -6.72
N GLU A 285 -11.98 -13.29 -6.01
CA GLU A 285 -13.42 -12.98 -6.07
C GLU A 285 -13.72 -11.55 -5.62
N GLU A 286 -13.14 -11.12 -4.49
CA GLU A 286 -13.28 -9.75 -4.00
C GLU A 286 -12.71 -8.74 -5.01
N GLY A 287 -11.55 -9.04 -5.58
CA GLY A 287 -10.94 -8.22 -6.64
C GLY A 287 -11.84 -8.09 -7.87
N GLN A 288 -12.51 -9.17 -8.28
CA GLN A 288 -13.44 -9.14 -9.40
C GLN A 288 -14.70 -8.34 -9.09
N LEU A 289 -15.28 -8.53 -7.90
CA LEU A 289 -16.46 -7.78 -7.45
C LEU A 289 -16.18 -6.27 -7.36
N LYS A 290 -15.00 -5.87 -6.86
CA LYS A 290 -14.59 -4.46 -6.83
C LYS A 290 -14.49 -3.85 -8.23
N LYS A 291 -13.95 -4.59 -9.20
CA LYS A 291 -13.90 -4.14 -10.61
C LYS A 291 -15.29 -4.00 -11.22
N SER A 292 -16.16 -4.98 -11.01
CA SER A 292 -17.55 -4.92 -11.47
C SER A 292 -18.32 -3.77 -10.84
N LEU A 293 -18.11 -3.50 -9.55
CA LEU A 293 -18.71 -2.37 -8.85
C LEU A 293 -18.22 -1.03 -9.41
N LEU A 294 -16.92 -0.91 -9.70
CA LEU A 294 -16.38 0.31 -10.31
C LEU A 294 -16.98 0.55 -11.70
N ALA A 295 -17.00 -0.48 -12.57
CA ALA A 295 -17.60 -0.38 -13.89
C ALA A 295 -19.10 -0.02 -13.82
N ALA A 296 -19.84 -0.60 -12.86
CA ALA A 296 -21.23 -0.25 -12.63
C ALA A 296 -21.40 1.21 -12.14
N LYS A 297 -20.48 1.71 -11.30
CA LYS A 297 -20.49 3.11 -10.87
C LYS A 297 -20.23 4.07 -12.03
N GLU A 298 -19.24 3.78 -12.87
CA GLU A 298 -18.91 4.58 -14.06
C GLU A 298 -20.07 4.61 -15.06
N ALA A 299 -20.72 3.46 -15.30
CA ALA A 299 -21.90 3.38 -16.14
C ALA A 299 -23.06 4.22 -15.57
N ALA A 300 -23.29 4.14 -14.26
CA ALA A 300 -24.31 4.93 -13.58
C ALA A 300 -24.01 6.44 -13.61
N ASP A 301 -22.74 6.84 -13.48
CA ASP A 301 -22.32 8.25 -13.59
C ASP A 301 -22.50 8.79 -15.01
N ALA A 302 -22.27 7.97 -16.02
CA ALA A 302 -22.45 8.34 -17.43
C ALA A 302 -23.94 8.47 -17.84
N TYR A 303 -24.87 7.89 -17.08
CA TYR A 303 -26.30 7.90 -17.40
C TYR A 303 -27.22 8.27 -16.23
N GLU A 304 -27.55 7.34 -15.33
CA GLU A 304 -28.61 7.56 -14.34
C GLU A 304 -28.27 8.75 -13.42
N ARG A 305 -27.04 8.81 -12.88
CA ARG A 305 -26.63 9.93 -12.03
C ARG A 305 -26.39 11.22 -12.81
N ALA A 306 -26.14 11.16 -14.12
CA ALA A 306 -26.04 12.36 -14.95
C ALA A 306 -27.32 13.21 -14.91
N LEU A 307 -28.50 12.58 -14.73
CA LEU A 307 -29.76 13.30 -14.47
C LEU A 307 -29.65 14.23 -13.25
N LEU A 308 -28.87 13.83 -12.23
CA LEU A 308 -28.75 14.50 -10.95
C LEU A 308 -27.56 15.46 -10.87
N THR A 309 -26.51 15.24 -11.68
CA THR A 309 -25.21 15.92 -11.57
C THR A 309 -24.86 16.83 -12.73
N GLU A 310 -25.41 16.57 -13.93
CA GLU A 310 -25.01 17.25 -15.16
C GLU A 310 -25.92 18.43 -15.54
N GLN A 311 -25.48 19.22 -16.51
CA GLN A 311 -26.22 20.30 -17.14
C GLN A 311 -25.97 20.30 -18.65
N ASP A 312 -26.64 21.20 -19.39
CA ASP A 312 -26.45 21.40 -20.84
C ASP A 312 -26.59 20.10 -21.64
N ASP A 313 -25.78 19.89 -22.69
CA ASP A 313 -25.89 18.72 -23.57
C ASP A 313 -25.79 17.35 -22.85
N PRO A 314 -24.86 17.13 -21.89
CA PRO A 314 -24.85 15.90 -21.10
C PRO A 314 -26.18 15.62 -20.39
N LEU A 315 -26.80 16.64 -19.81
CA LEU A 315 -28.12 16.49 -19.17
C LEU A 315 -29.22 16.20 -20.21
N LYS A 316 -29.22 16.92 -21.34
CA LYS A 316 -30.17 16.67 -22.44
C LYS A 316 -30.11 15.21 -22.91
N ARG A 317 -28.91 14.66 -23.11
CA ARG A 317 -28.71 13.25 -23.50
C ARG A 317 -29.21 12.28 -22.43
N ALA A 318 -28.92 12.54 -21.15
CA ALA A 318 -29.39 11.69 -20.06
C ALA A 318 -30.93 11.69 -19.97
N VAL A 319 -31.57 12.86 -20.13
CA VAL A 319 -33.03 12.98 -20.16
C VAL A 319 -33.64 12.26 -21.37
N ALA A 320 -33.07 12.42 -22.56
CA ALA A 320 -33.55 11.73 -23.75
C ALA A 320 -33.48 10.19 -23.59
N LYS A 321 -32.37 9.70 -23.02
CA LYS A 321 -32.22 8.27 -22.72
C LYS A 321 -33.22 7.82 -21.63
N ALA A 322 -33.42 8.60 -20.58
CA ALA A 322 -34.41 8.32 -19.52
C ALA A 322 -35.81 8.15 -20.09
N LEU A 323 -36.27 9.11 -20.89
CA LEU A 323 -37.58 9.03 -21.53
C LEU A 323 -37.69 7.85 -22.50
N SER A 324 -36.60 7.52 -23.21
CA SER A 324 -36.54 6.33 -24.07
C SER A 324 -36.62 5.02 -23.29
N ASP A 325 -35.94 4.92 -22.15
CA ASP A 325 -36.00 3.75 -21.26
C ASP A 325 -37.39 3.56 -20.65
N LEU A 326 -38.15 4.65 -20.45
CA LEU A 326 -39.57 4.61 -20.08
C LEU A 326 -40.48 4.21 -21.25
N GLY A 327 -39.97 4.15 -22.47
CA GLY A 327 -40.65 3.64 -23.67
C GLY A 327 -41.22 4.73 -24.59
N PHE A 328 -40.82 5.98 -24.42
CA PHE A 328 -41.13 7.03 -25.40
C PHE A 328 -40.16 6.98 -26.59
N ALA A 329 -40.58 7.47 -27.75
CA ALA A 329 -39.67 7.77 -28.85
C ALA A 329 -39.23 9.25 -28.74
N VAL A 330 -37.93 9.49 -28.65
CA VAL A 330 -37.36 10.83 -28.42
C VAL A 330 -36.52 11.26 -29.61
N THR A 331 -36.74 12.49 -30.08
CA THR A 331 -35.97 13.13 -31.14
C THR A 331 -35.31 14.39 -30.60
N ASP A 332 -34.01 14.58 -30.85
CA ASP A 332 -33.30 15.83 -30.57
C ASP A 332 -33.63 16.85 -31.66
N SER A 333 -34.35 17.91 -31.27
CA SER A 333 -34.87 18.90 -32.20
C SER A 333 -33.76 19.83 -32.68
N ASP A 334 -32.79 20.19 -31.83
CA ASP A 334 -31.64 21.03 -32.19
C ASP A 334 -30.75 20.38 -33.25
N ALA A 335 -30.59 19.05 -33.19
CA ALA A 335 -29.76 18.31 -34.15
C ALA A 335 -30.30 18.40 -35.60
N THR A 336 -31.55 18.80 -35.78
CA THR A 336 -32.22 18.94 -37.08
C THR A 336 -32.51 20.38 -37.48
N ALA A 337 -32.16 21.35 -36.63
CA ALA A 337 -32.40 22.77 -36.85
C ALA A 337 -31.39 23.41 -37.82
N ALA A 338 -31.82 24.45 -38.55
CA ALA A 338 -30.88 25.34 -39.23
C ALA A 338 -30.13 26.22 -38.19
N SER A 339 -28.92 26.70 -38.53
CA SER A 339 -27.98 27.35 -37.59
C SER A 339 -28.52 28.57 -36.80
N ASP A 340 -29.62 29.19 -37.22
CA ASP A 340 -30.25 30.35 -36.56
C ASP A 340 -31.64 30.04 -35.99
N ASP A 341 -32.00 28.75 -35.91
CA ASP A 341 -33.36 28.32 -35.64
C ASP A 341 -33.49 27.67 -34.26
N HIS A 342 -33.84 28.45 -33.24
CA HIS A 342 -33.98 27.98 -31.86
C HIS A 342 -35.27 27.16 -31.66
N LEU A 343 -35.15 25.84 -31.80
CA LEU A 343 -36.16 24.85 -31.44
C LEU A 343 -36.17 24.59 -29.92
N GLU A 344 -37.15 23.81 -29.47
CA GLU A 344 -37.09 23.10 -28.19
C GLU A 344 -35.95 22.08 -28.16
N ASP A 345 -35.50 21.67 -26.97
CA ASP A 345 -34.41 20.69 -26.84
C ASP A 345 -34.80 19.30 -27.40
N LEU A 346 -35.98 18.77 -27.05
CA LEU A 346 -36.44 17.43 -27.47
C LEU A 346 -37.92 17.41 -27.88
N GLN A 347 -38.25 16.55 -28.85
CA GLN A 347 -39.62 16.10 -29.14
C GLN A 347 -39.83 14.67 -28.68
N VAL A 348 -40.90 14.43 -27.94
CA VAL A 348 -41.21 13.12 -27.37
C VAL A 348 -42.54 12.63 -27.89
N ARG A 349 -42.58 11.37 -28.35
CA ARG A 349 -43.78 10.69 -28.85
C ARG A 349 -44.07 9.46 -28.00
N ASP A 350 -45.35 9.16 -27.77
CA ASP A 350 -45.70 7.87 -27.19
C ASP A 350 -45.62 6.80 -28.29
N SER A 351 -44.85 5.75 -28.04
CA SER A 351 -44.76 4.59 -28.94
C SER A 351 -46.11 3.88 -29.14
N ARG A 352 -47.04 3.99 -28.17
CA ARG A 352 -48.40 3.43 -28.26
C ARG A 352 -49.42 4.38 -28.89
N ASP A 353 -49.08 5.67 -29.00
CA ASP A 353 -49.93 6.69 -29.60
C ASP A 353 -49.05 7.69 -30.36
N PRO A 354 -48.68 7.35 -31.62
CA PRO A 354 -47.72 8.15 -32.39
C PRO A 354 -48.17 9.58 -32.69
N ASN A 355 -49.47 9.85 -32.52
CA ASN A 355 -50.04 11.19 -32.68
C ASN A 355 -49.85 12.05 -31.43
N TRP A 356 -49.61 11.47 -30.25
CA TRP A 356 -49.32 12.21 -29.03
C TRP A 356 -47.88 12.73 -29.05
N ILE A 357 -47.72 14.05 -28.92
CA ILE A 357 -46.42 14.74 -28.98
C ILE A 357 -46.27 15.68 -27.79
N ALA A 358 -45.15 15.55 -27.06
CA ALA A 358 -44.68 16.52 -26.09
C ALA A 358 -43.48 17.30 -26.62
N LEU A 359 -43.51 18.62 -26.40
CA LEU A 359 -42.33 19.49 -26.60
C LEU A 359 -41.60 19.62 -25.27
N VAL A 360 -40.28 19.43 -25.27
CA VAL A 360 -39.50 19.32 -24.05
C VAL A 360 -38.35 20.32 -24.04
N GLU A 361 -38.22 21.05 -22.94
CA GLU A 361 -37.08 21.92 -22.65
C GLU A 361 -36.34 21.40 -21.42
N VAL A 362 -35.03 21.26 -21.51
CA VAL A 362 -34.15 20.73 -20.47
C VAL A 362 -33.23 21.84 -19.96
N LYS A 363 -33.20 22.05 -18.65
CA LYS A 363 -32.31 23.06 -18.03
C LYS A 363 -31.62 22.56 -16.77
N GLY A 364 -30.32 22.83 -16.68
CA GLY A 364 -29.52 22.62 -15.47
C GLY A 364 -29.25 23.94 -14.76
N TYR A 365 -29.45 23.99 -13.45
CA TYR A 365 -29.11 25.15 -12.61
C TYR A 365 -28.32 24.72 -11.38
N GLY A 366 -27.23 25.44 -11.10
CA GLY A 366 -26.53 25.32 -9.80
C GLY A 366 -27.37 25.82 -8.61
N ARG A 367 -28.44 26.57 -8.87
CA ARG A 367 -29.40 27.08 -7.87
C ARG A 367 -30.82 26.64 -8.24
N GLY A 368 -31.85 27.24 -7.67
CA GLY A 368 -33.25 26.91 -7.97
C GLY A 368 -33.61 27.15 -9.44
N ALA A 369 -34.64 26.42 -9.90
CA ALA A 369 -35.24 26.59 -11.22
C ALA A 369 -35.80 28.00 -11.44
N LYS A 370 -35.90 28.40 -12.71
CA LYS A 370 -36.27 29.76 -13.14
C LYS A 370 -37.59 29.76 -13.92
N THR A 371 -38.48 30.71 -13.63
CA THR A 371 -39.80 30.81 -14.30
C THR A 371 -39.68 31.32 -15.74
N GLU A 372 -38.57 31.97 -16.08
CA GLU A 372 -38.28 32.48 -17.43
C GLU A 372 -38.22 31.36 -18.48
N ALA A 373 -37.93 30.12 -18.09
CA ALA A 373 -37.97 28.98 -19.00
C ALA A 373 -39.41 28.63 -19.44
N LEU A 374 -40.41 28.87 -18.59
CA LEU A 374 -41.81 28.55 -18.90
C LEU A 374 -42.35 29.41 -20.06
N THR A 375 -41.89 30.66 -20.19
CA THR A 375 -42.34 31.56 -21.26
C THR A 375 -41.78 31.17 -22.63
N GLN A 376 -40.66 30.42 -22.68
CA GLN A 376 -40.06 29.95 -23.94
C GLN A 376 -41.00 28.99 -24.70
N PHE A 377 -41.83 28.23 -23.98
CA PHE A 377 -42.82 27.33 -24.57
C PHE A 377 -43.89 28.03 -25.41
N ILE A 378 -44.14 29.32 -25.21
CA ILE A 378 -45.07 30.09 -26.05
C ILE A 378 -44.55 30.09 -27.50
N ARG A 379 -43.24 30.31 -27.67
CA ARG A 379 -42.59 30.31 -28.99
C ARG A 379 -42.60 28.91 -29.60
N PHE A 380 -42.21 27.88 -28.84
CA PHE A 380 -42.19 26.49 -29.31
C PHE A 380 -43.57 26.02 -29.77
N THR A 381 -44.61 26.29 -28.98
CA THR A 381 -45.99 25.94 -29.30
C THR A 381 -46.48 26.62 -30.57
N THR A 382 -46.26 27.95 -30.68
CA THR A 382 -46.68 28.74 -31.86
C THR A 382 -46.05 28.18 -33.13
N ARG A 383 -44.76 27.83 -33.07
CA ARG A 383 -44.03 27.28 -34.20
C ARG A 383 -44.50 25.87 -34.56
N PHE A 384 -44.67 25.00 -33.57
CA PHE A 384 -45.21 23.65 -33.77
C PHE A 384 -46.58 23.71 -34.44
N MET A 385 -47.47 24.61 -33.98
CA MET A 385 -48.77 24.83 -34.62
C MET A 385 -48.66 25.29 -36.06
N HIS A 386 -47.72 26.18 -36.38
CA HIS A 386 -47.52 26.63 -37.75
C HIS A 386 -47.05 25.48 -38.66
N ALA A 387 -46.13 24.63 -38.18
CA ALA A 387 -45.55 23.53 -38.93
C ALA A 387 -46.50 22.33 -39.07
N GLN A 388 -47.13 21.90 -37.97
CA GLN A 388 -47.92 20.67 -37.89
C GLN A 388 -49.44 20.91 -37.98
N LYS A 389 -49.88 22.18 -38.07
CA LYS A 389 -51.29 22.59 -38.14
C LYS A 389 -52.15 22.06 -36.98
N ARG A 390 -51.54 21.75 -35.84
CA ARG A 390 -52.20 21.33 -34.60
C ARG A 390 -51.39 21.79 -33.38
N THR A 391 -52.01 21.84 -32.21
CA THR A 391 -51.31 22.06 -30.94
C THR A 391 -50.56 20.79 -30.51
N PRO A 392 -49.43 20.91 -29.79
CA PRO A 392 -48.83 19.77 -29.10
C PRO A 392 -49.77 19.27 -28.01
N ASP A 393 -49.57 18.02 -27.57
CA ASP A 393 -50.43 17.37 -26.56
C ASP A 393 -49.93 17.62 -25.14
N ALA A 394 -48.64 17.91 -24.97
CA ALA A 394 -48.05 18.29 -23.69
C ALA A 394 -46.80 19.17 -23.86
N LEU A 395 -46.45 19.90 -22.80
CA LEU A 395 -45.25 20.72 -22.72
C LEU A 395 -44.47 20.32 -21.47
N TRP A 396 -43.24 19.82 -21.60
CA TRP A 396 -42.47 19.33 -20.46
C TRP A 396 -41.23 20.18 -20.20
N TYR A 397 -41.20 20.82 -19.03
CA TYR A 397 -40.03 21.50 -18.52
C TYR A 397 -39.28 20.58 -17.56
N ILE A 398 -38.14 20.04 -18.00
CA ILE A 398 -37.32 19.11 -17.22
C ILE A 398 -36.13 19.87 -16.64
N VAL A 399 -35.98 19.84 -15.32
CA VAL A 399 -35.01 20.69 -14.64
C VAL A 399 -34.15 19.94 -13.62
N ASN A 400 -32.83 20.10 -13.73
CA ASN A 400 -31.85 19.72 -12.71
C ASN A 400 -31.43 20.97 -11.92
N GLN A 401 -32.11 21.26 -10.82
CA GLN A 401 -31.82 22.42 -9.96
C GLN A 401 -31.00 22.04 -8.72
N PHE A 402 -30.37 23.04 -8.10
CA PHE A 402 -29.49 22.86 -6.93
C PHE A 402 -28.41 21.79 -7.15
N ARG A 403 -27.90 21.73 -8.38
CA ARG A 403 -26.83 20.81 -8.78
C ARG A 403 -25.62 20.96 -7.86
N GLY A 404 -25.17 19.85 -7.27
CA GLY A 404 -24.14 19.82 -6.23
C GLY A 404 -24.66 19.70 -4.79
N LYS A 405 -25.99 19.79 -4.58
CA LYS A 405 -26.62 19.35 -3.33
C LYS A 405 -27.14 17.92 -3.44
N ASP A 406 -27.16 17.24 -2.30
CA ASP A 406 -27.81 15.94 -2.14
C ASP A 406 -29.24 15.99 -2.71
N PRO A 407 -29.59 15.10 -3.67
CA PRO A 407 -30.93 15.00 -4.26
C PRO A 407 -32.06 14.95 -3.22
N SER A 408 -31.86 14.26 -2.10
CA SER A 408 -32.87 14.11 -1.03
C SER A 408 -33.19 15.42 -0.31
N ALA A 409 -32.25 16.37 -0.31
CA ALA A 409 -32.38 17.67 0.35
C ALA A 409 -32.82 18.79 -0.61
N ARG A 410 -33.07 18.49 -1.89
CA ARG A 410 -33.47 19.51 -2.87
C ARG A 410 -34.94 19.89 -2.66
N GLN A 411 -35.20 21.19 -2.71
CA GLN A 411 -36.58 21.69 -2.74
C GLN A 411 -37.25 21.29 -4.05
N GLN A 412 -38.59 21.26 -4.09
CA GLN A 412 -39.33 21.01 -5.32
C GLN A 412 -39.03 22.06 -6.40
N ALA A 413 -39.13 21.67 -7.67
CA ALA A 413 -38.95 22.57 -8.80
C ALA A 413 -39.89 23.78 -8.72
N LEU A 414 -39.31 24.98 -8.88
CA LEU A 414 -40.02 26.25 -8.77
C LEU A 414 -40.75 26.41 -7.41
N HIS A 415 -40.08 26.03 -6.32
CA HIS A 415 -40.59 26.24 -4.96
C HIS A 415 -40.98 27.71 -4.73
N GLY A 416 -42.13 27.95 -4.10
CA GLY A 416 -42.68 29.30 -3.90
C GLY A 416 -43.32 29.96 -5.14
N LYS A 417 -43.35 29.28 -6.29
CA LYS A 417 -43.95 29.78 -7.56
C LYS A 417 -45.16 28.95 -8.00
N ALA A 418 -46.05 28.62 -7.07
CA ALA A 418 -47.20 27.76 -7.34
C ALA A 418 -48.18 28.32 -8.39
N VAL A 419 -48.37 29.65 -8.41
CA VAL A 419 -49.25 30.32 -9.37
C VAL A 419 -48.74 30.15 -10.80
N ASP A 420 -47.43 30.37 -11.03
CA ASP A 420 -46.82 30.24 -12.37
C ASP A 420 -46.87 28.80 -12.88
N VAL A 421 -46.60 27.83 -11.99
CA VAL A 421 -46.73 26.40 -12.29
C VAL A 421 -48.17 26.00 -12.63
N ALA A 422 -49.16 26.51 -11.89
CA ALA A 422 -50.57 26.22 -12.15
C ALA A 422 -51.05 26.84 -13.48
N ALA A 423 -50.57 28.04 -13.81
CA ALA A 423 -50.83 28.68 -15.09
C ALA A 423 -50.22 27.86 -16.25
N PHE A 424 -48.98 27.40 -16.11
CA PHE A 424 -48.34 26.51 -17.09
C PHE A 424 -49.10 25.18 -17.22
N GLY A 425 -49.52 24.60 -16.10
CA GLY A 425 -50.31 23.36 -16.04
C GLY A 425 -51.65 23.46 -16.77
N SER A 426 -52.36 24.58 -16.63
CA SER A 426 -53.62 24.84 -17.34
C SER A 426 -53.46 24.82 -18.87
N GLY A 427 -52.26 25.11 -19.36
CA GLY A 427 -51.88 25.04 -20.78
C GLY A 427 -51.34 23.69 -21.23
N GLY A 428 -51.49 22.62 -20.45
CA GLY A 428 -50.91 21.30 -20.74
C GLY A 428 -49.42 21.16 -20.37
N GLY A 429 -48.92 22.09 -19.55
CA GLY A 429 -47.54 22.10 -19.08
C GLY A 429 -47.27 21.19 -17.88
N LEU A 430 -46.09 20.58 -17.83
CA LEU A 430 -45.60 19.77 -16.72
C LEU A 430 -44.16 20.14 -16.40
N VAL A 431 -43.89 20.41 -15.12
CA VAL A 431 -42.55 20.64 -14.58
C VAL A 431 -42.07 19.35 -13.92
N ILE A 432 -40.94 18.83 -14.39
CA ILE A 432 -40.34 17.58 -13.92
C ILE A 432 -38.97 17.90 -13.33
N ASP A 433 -38.82 17.71 -12.02
CA ASP A 433 -37.48 17.71 -11.43
C ASP A 433 -36.77 16.42 -11.84
N THR A 434 -35.51 16.52 -12.24
CA THR A 434 -34.70 15.34 -12.62
C THR A 434 -34.55 14.30 -11.51
N VAL A 435 -34.71 14.70 -10.23
CA VAL A 435 -34.80 13.74 -9.12
C VAL A 435 -36.01 12.81 -9.26
N GLU A 436 -37.16 13.35 -9.66
CA GLU A 436 -38.37 12.59 -9.89
C GLU A 436 -38.25 11.72 -11.15
N LEU A 437 -37.63 12.24 -12.21
CA LEU A 437 -37.36 11.44 -13.41
C LEU A 437 -36.40 10.27 -13.11
N PHE A 438 -35.34 10.51 -12.32
CA PHE A 438 -34.43 9.47 -11.86
C PHE A 438 -35.17 8.38 -11.07
N ARG A 439 -35.98 8.77 -10.07
CA ARG A 439 -36.79 7.83 -9.27
C ARG A 439 -37.70 6.97 -10.14
N LEU A 440 -38.31 7.58 -11.15
CA LEU A 440 -39.20 6.89 -12.08
C LEU A 440 -38.44 5.85 -12.91
N VAL A 441 -37.25 6.20 -13.43
CA VAL A 441 -36.38 5.29 -14.18
C VAL A 441 -35.94 4.11 -13.31
N ILE A 442 -35.44 4.36 -12.10
CA ILE A 442 -35.02 3.31 -11.18
C ILE A 442 -36.20 2.39 -10.82
N SER A 443 -37.38 2.96 -10.55
CA SER A 443 -38.59 2.17 -10.26
C SER A 443 -38.98 1.24 -11.41
N VAL A 444 -38.78 1.65 -12.66
CA VAL A 444 -39.00 0.80 -13.84
C VAL A 444 -37.92 -0.27 -13.96
N GLN A 445 -36.64 0.08 -13.77
CA GLN A 445 -35.52 -0.85 -13.85
C GLN A 445 -35.60 -1.96 -12.78
N GLU A 446 -36.06 -1.60 -11.58
CA GLU A 446 -36.29 -2.54 -10.47
C GLU A 446 -37.61 -3.32 -10.59
N GLY A 447 -38.44 -3.02 -11.60
CA GLY A 447 -39.72 -3.69 -11.82
C GLY A 447 -40.83 -3.33 -10.82
N VAL A 448 -40.67 -2.23 -10.08
CA VAL A 448 -41.70 -1.70 -9.16
C VAL A 448 -42.93 -1.24 -9.93
N ILE A 449 -42.70 -0.59 -11.08
CA ILE A 449 -43.74 -0.21 -12.02
C ILE A 449 -43.32 -0.62 -13.43
N SER A 450 -44.31 -0.86 -14.28
CA SER A 450 -44.06 -1.08 -15.71
C SER A 450 -43.73 0.22 -16.43
N ARG A 451 -43.02 0.11 -17.56
CA ARG A 451 -42.82 1.22 -18.51
C ARG A 451 -44.14 1.89 -18.89
N ASP A 452 -45.19 1.10 -19.07
CA ASP A 452 -46.51 1.57 -19.47
C ASP A 452 -47.17 2.45 -18.40
N GLN A 453 -47.07 2.05 -17.13
CA GLN A 453 -47.54 2.86 -16.01
C GLN A 453 -46.75 4.16 -15.87
N ALA A 454 -45.43 4.10 -16.06
CA ALA A 454 -44.58 5.30 -16.03
C ALA A 454 -44.94 6.29 -17.16
N ARG A 455 -45.15 5.81 -18.39
CA ARG A 455 -45.59 6.67 -19.50
C ARG A 455 -46.95 7.28 -19.25
N GLU A 456 -47.89 6.48 -18.78
CA GLU A 456 -49.25 6.95 -18.49
C GLU A 456 -49.25 8.02 -17.39
N ALA A 457 -48.45 7.85 -16.33
CA ALA A 457 -48.28 8.84 -15.28
C ALA A 457 -47.75 10.17 -15.83
N LEU A 458 -46.71 10.14 -16.67
CA LEU A 458 -46.15 11.34 -17.30
C LEU A 458 -47.11 12.00 -18.30
N ARG A 459 -47.86 11.21 -19.08
CA ARG A 459 -48.83 11.73 -20.07
C ARG A 459 -50.01 12.44 -19.42
N LYS A 460 -50.48 11.95 -18.27
CA LYS A 460 -51.67 12.49 -17.57
C LYS A 460 -51.33 13.64 -16.62
N ALA A 461 -50.08 13.79 -16.22
CA ALA A 461 -49.67 14.78 -15.25
C ALA A 461 -49.59 16.19 -15.87
N THR A 462 -50.01 17.20 -15.09
CA THR A 462 -49.82 18.63 -15.37
C THR A 462 -49.37 19.35 -14.09
N GLY A 463 -48.78 20.53 -14.22
CA GLY A 463 -48.27 21.30 -13.08
C GLY A 463 -46.89 20.80 -12.64
N ARG A 464 -46.76 20.20 -11.44
CA ARG A 464 -45.51 19.58 -10.97
C ARG A 464 -45.64 18.07 -10.97
N PHE A 465 -44.69 17.39 -11.58
CA PHE A 465 -44.61 15.94 -11.50
C PHE A 465 -44.10 15.49 -10.14
N LEU A 466 -44.78 14.51 -9.56
CA LEU A 466 -44.36 13.77 -8.38
C LEU A 466 -44.55 12.31 -8.71
N THR A 467 -43.50 11.51 -8.57
CA THR A 467 -43.56 10.07 -8.90
C THR A 467 -44.59 9.34 -8.04
N GLY A 468 -44.78 9.75 -6.78
CA GLY A 468 -45.76 9.13 -5.88
C GLY A 468 -45.47 7.66 -5.53
N PHE A 469 -44.34 7.13 -5.99
CA PHE A 469 -43.86 5.79 -5.71
C PHE A 469 -42.85 5.85 -4.55
N PRO A 470 -42.89 4.91 -3.58
CA PRO A 470 -41.95 4.90 -2.46
C PRO A 470 -40.51 4.72 -2.94
N ALA A 471 -39.55 5.34 -2.24
CA ALA A 471 -38.14 5.14 -2.55
C ALA A 471 -37.75 3.66 -2.31
N PRO A 472 -36.75 3.11 -3.02
CA PRO A 472 -36.30 1.74 -2.81
C PRO A 472 -35.88 1.44 -1.36
N GLU A 473 -35.37 2.46 -0.64
CA GLU A 473 -34.88 2.38 0.74
C GLU A 473 -36.00 2.35 1.80
N ASP A 474 -37.25 2.66 1.44
CA ASP A 474 -38.40 2.68 2.36
C ASP A 474 -39.12 1.31 2.45
N ARG A 475 -38.45 0.20 2.09
CA ARG A 475 -38.97 -1.16 2.27
C ARG A 475 -38.47 -1.79 3.58
N PRO A 476 -39.32 -2.55 4.31
CA PRO A 476 -38.91 -3.32 5.48
C PRO A 476 -37.95 -4.47 5.15
#